data_AF-A0A7X8MLG8-F1
#
_entry.id   AF-A0A7X8MLG8-F1
#
_cell.length_a   1.000
_cell.length_b   1.000
_cell.length_c   1.000
_cell.angle_alpha   90.00
_cell.angle_beta   90.00
_cell.angle_gamma   90.00
#
_symmetry.space_group_name_H-M   'P 1'
#
loop_
_entity.id
_entity.type
_entity.pdbx_description
1 polymer ?
#
loop_
_entity_poly.entity_id
_entity_poly.type
_entity_poly.pdbx_seq_one_letter_code
_entity_poly.pdbx_strand_id
1 'polypeptide(L)'
;MKLVRVYYHSEYDYVPVSEICIHPNMLNTLIELGVLDVEEDRVEVRSLRRLNKIMRLQDFLGVNLKGAIIITELLERIESLEDQIRQLEDSR
;
A
#
# COMPACT_ATOMS: atom_id res chain seq x y z
N MET A 1 -1.80 -32.81 2.26
CA MET A 1 -1.47 -32.08 1.02
C MET A 1 -1.03 -30.67 1.40
N LYS A 2 0.21 -30.27 1.12
CA LYS A 2 0.72 -28.93 1.46
C LYS A 2 0.46 -28.01 0.27
N LEU A 3 -0.53 -27.13 0.38
CA LEU A 3 -0.82 -26.10 -0.63
C LEU A 3 0.30 -25.06 -0.58
N VAL A 4 1.10 -24.99 -1.64
CA VAL A 4 2.06 -23.90 -1.83
C VAL A 4 1.36 -22.84 -2.67
N ARG A 5 1.09 -21.69 -2.07
CA ARG A 5 0.50 -20.54 -2.76
C ARG A 5 1.61 -19.87 -3.58
N VAL A 6 1.70 -20.21 -4.86
CA VAL A 6 2.64 -19.57 -5.78
C VAL A 6 2.05 -18.21 -6.17
N TYR A 7 2.68 -17.13 -5.70
CA TYR A 7 2.33 -15.77 -6.12
C TYR A 7 3.05 -15.46 -7.43
N TYR A 8 2.30 -15.48 -8.54
CA TYR A 8 2.78 -15.00 -9.82
C TYR A 8 2.73 -13.46 -9.79
N HIS A 9 3.89 -12.81 -9.67
CA HIS A 9 4.00 -11.37 -9.94
C HIS A 9 4.13 -11.22 -11.45
N SER A 10 3.12 -10.63 -12.06
CA SER A 10 3.14 -10.37 -13.50
C SER A 10 3.95 -9.11 -13.75
N GLU A 11 4.60 -8.97 -14.91
CA GLU A 11 5.30 -7.73 -15.31
C GLU A 11 4.37 -6.49 -15.29
N TYR A 12 3.04 -6.68 -15.23
CA TYR A 12 2.02 -5.64 -15.04
C TYR A 12 1.88 -5.12 -13.59
N ASP A 13 2.58 -5.70 -12.61
CA ASP A 13 2.53 -5.26 -11.21
C ASP A 13 3.44 -4.06 -10.92
N TYR A 14 4.21 -3.59 -11.89
CA TYR A 14 5.14 -2.47 -11.76
C TYR A 14 4.89 -1.40 -12.83
N VAL A 15 5.08 -0.14 -12.45
CA VAL A 15 4.93 1.03 -13.34
C VAL A 15 6.24 1.83 -13.33
N PRO A 16 6.76 2.25 -14.49
CA PRO A 16 7.92 3.14 -14.55
C PRO A 16 7.67 4.45 -13.80
N VAL A 17 8.66 4.96 -13.07
CA VAL A 17 8.56 6.24 -12.35
C VAL A 17 8.22 7.40 -13.28
N SER A 18 8.72 7.36 -14.52
CA SER A 18 8.43 8.35 -15.56
C SER A 18 6.94 8.45 -15.95
N GLU A 19 6.16 7.41 -15.73
CA GLU A 19 4.71 7.38 -16.00
C GLU A 19 3.89 7.85 -14.77
N ILE A 20 4.53 7.97 -13.62
CA ILE A 20 3.90 8.42 -12.38
C ILE A 20 3.94 9.96 -12.36
N CYS A 21 2.77 10.59 -12.40
CA CYS A 21 2.62 12.05 -12.35
C CYS A 21 2.86 12.63 -10.93
N ILE A 22 4.00 12.33 -10.32
CA ILE A 22 4.41 12.82 -8.99
C ILE A 22 5.71 13.63 -9.13
N HIS A 23 5.75 14.79 -8.49
CA HIS A 23 6.95 15.63 -8.49
C HIS A 23 8.14 14.91 -7.81
N PRO A 24 9.38 14.98 -8.34
CA PRO A 24 10.54 14.23 -7.81
C PRO A 24 10.78 14.41 -6.30
N ASN A 25 10.65 15.65 -5.79
CA ASN A 25 10.80 15.90 -4.34
C ASN A 25 9.74 15.16 -3.50
N MET A 26 8.50 15.08 -3.99
CA MET A 26 7.43 14.35 -3.32
C MET A 26 7.69 12.85 -3.38
N LEU A 27 8.16 12.34 -4.53
CA LEU A 27 8.55 10.94 -4.69
C LEU A 27 9.62 10.55 -3.65
N ASN A 28 10.67 11.36 -3.50
CA ASN A 28 11.71 11.13 -2.49
C ASN A 28 11.14 11.10 -1.07
N THR A 29 10.26 12.05 -0.72
CA THR A 29 9.59 12.05 0.59
C THR A 29 8.76 10.79 0.81
N LEU A 30 8.04 10.31 -0.21
CA LEU A 30 7.24 9.08 -0.11
C LEU A 30 8.11 7.84 0.08
N ILE A 31 9.28 7.79 -0.55
CA ILE A 31 10.27 6.71 -0.37
C ILE A 31 10.85 6.77 1.05
N GLU A 32 11.29 7.94 1.51
CA GLU A 32 11.84 8.14 2.86
C GLU A 32 10.85 7.74 3.97
N LEU A 33 9.54 7.94 3.72
CA LEU A 33 8.48 7.55 4.63
C LEU A 33 8.03 6.09 4.50
N GLY A 34 8.64 5.31 3.60
CA GLY A 34 8.29 3.89 3.35
C GLY A 34 6.89 3.70 2.74
N VAL A 35 6.37 4.72 2.04
CA VAL A 35 5.09 4.63 1.35
C VAL A 35 5.24 3.98 -0.02
N LEU A 36 6.35 4.30 -0.71
CA LEU A 36 6.71 3.75 -2.00
C LEU A 36 8.08 3.10 -1.92
N ASP A 37 8.23 1.96 -2.57
CA ASP A 37 9.52 1.34 -2.86
C ASP A 37 9.77 1.45 -4.37
N VAL A 38 10.94 1.97 -4.74
CA VAL A 38 11.38 2.10 -6.13
C VAL A 38 12.50 1.09 -6.37
N GLU A 39 12.26 0.16 -7.28
CA GLU A 39 13.25 -0.81 -7.75
C GLU A 39 13.45 -0.61 -9.25
N GLU A 40 14.70 -0.41 -9.70
CA GLU A 40 15.04 -0.23 -11.12
C GLU A 40 14.20 0.84 -11.84
N ASP A 41 13.94 1.97 -11.18
CA ASP A 41 13.10 3.07 -11.68
C ASP A 41 11.63 2.67 -11.93
N ARG A 42 11.15 1.66 -11.19
CA ARG A 42 9.77 1.18 -11.22
C ARG A 42 9.19 1.10 -9.82
N VAL A 43 7.87 1.28 -9.73
CA VAL A 43 7.11 1.22 -8.48
C VAL A 43 6.03 0.15 -8.59
N GLU A 44 5.83 -0.61 -7.52
CA GLU A 44 4.75 -1.60 -7.47
C GLU A 44 3.37 -0.91 -7.48
N VAL A 45 2.44 -1.42 -8.30
CA VAL A 45 1.05 -0.95 -8.41
C VAL A 45 0.32 -1.03 -7.07
N ARG A 46 0.68 -1.95 -6.18
CA ARG A 46 0.12 -2.03 -4.82
C ARG A 46 0.50 -0.80 -3.98
N SER A 47 1.75 -0.37 -4.05
CA SER A 47 2.24 0.83 -3.38
C SER A 47 1.53 2.09 -3.88
N LEU A 48 1.22 2.16 -5.19
CA LEU A 48 0.41 3.25 -5.77
C LEU A 48 -1.04 3.24 -5.27
N ARG A 49 -1.65 2.06 -5.14
CA ARG A 49 -2.99 1.92 -4.56
C ARG A 49 -3.02 2.36 -3.10
N ARG A 50 -2.00 1.97 -2.32
CA ARG A 50 -1.83 2.39 -0.93
C ARG A 50 -1.64 3.90 -0.83
N LEU A 51 -0.81 4.50 -1.68
CA LEU A 51 -0.63 5.95 -1.78
C LEU A 51 -1.95 6.68 -2.05
N ASN A 52 -2.77 6.18 -2.96
CA ASN A 52 -4.09 6.76 -3.22
C ASN A 52 -5.00 6.72 -1.98
N LYS A 53 -5.00 5.62 -1.21
CA LYS A 53 -5.72 5.52 0.07
C LYS A 53 -5.23 6.57 1.07
N ILE A 54 -3.92 6.77 1.18
CA ILE A 54 -3.29 7.78 2.05
C ILE A 54 -3.73 9.19 1.65
N MET A 55 -3.62 9.55 0.36
CA MET A 55 -4.02 10.87 -0.14
C MET A 55 -5.50 11.16 0.12
N ARG A 56 -6.38 10.19 -0.16
CA ARG A 56 -7.81 10.33 0.13
C ARG A 56 -8.11 10.51 1.61
N LEU A 57 -7.40 9.81 2.49
CA LEU A 57 -7.54 9.98 3.94
C LEU A 57 -7.03 11.35 4.40
N GLN A 58 -5.93 11.82 3.82
CA GLN A 58 -5.39 13.15 4.08
C GLN A 58 -6.45 14.23 3.78
N ASP A 59 -7.04 14.17 2.59
CA ASP A 59 -8.06 15.13 2.14
C ASP A 59 -9.35 15.03 2.94
N PHE A 60 -9.80 13.80 3.23
CA PHE A 60 -11.09 13.58 3.90
C PHE A 60 -11.04 13.94 5.39
N LEU A 61 -9.93 13.65 6.08
CA LEU A 61 -9.80 13.86 7.52
C LEU A 61 -9.08 15.17 7.86
N GLY A 62 -8.50 15.87 6.88
CA GLY A 62 -7.74 17.10 7.10
C GLY A 62 -6.45 16.87 7.91
N VAL A 63 -5.88 15.67 7.85
CA VAL A 63 -4.66 15.32 8.58
C VAL A 63 -3.42 15.60 7.72
N ASN A 64 -2.24 15.65 8.35
CA ASN A 64 -1.00 15.71 7.59
C ASN A 64 -0.63 14.33 7.00
N LEU A 65 0.31 14.30 6.05
CA LEU A 65 0.75 13.09 5.37
C LEU A 65 1.17 11.97 6.34
N LYS A 66 1.98 12.29 7.36
CA LYS A 66 2.43 11.29 8.36
C LYS A 66 1.25 10.71 9.13
N GLY A 67 0.28 11.54 9.50
CA GLY A 67 -0.96 11.11 10.13
C GLY A 67 -1.76 10.18 9.21
N ALA A 68 -1.92 10.53 7.94
CA ALA A 68 -2.63 9.70 6.97
C ALA A 68 -1.95 8.33 6.77
N ILE A 69 -0.62 8.27 6.75
CA ILE A 69 0.15 7.01 6.69
C ILE A 69 -0.17 6.13 7.90
N ILE A 70 -0.04 6.67 9.12
CA ILE A 70 -0.32 5.92 10.36
C ILE A 70 -1.76 5.41 10.39
N ILE A 71 -2.72 6.26 10.03
CA ILE A 71 -4.14 5.86 9.97
C ILE A 71 -4.34 4.73 8.97
N THR A 72 -3.69 4.79 7.81
CA THR A 72 -3.78 3.74 6.79
C THR A 72 -3.27 2.41 7.32
N GLU A 73 -2.12 2.40 8.01
CA GLU A 73 -1.54 1.20 8.64
C GLU A 73 -2.45 0.61 9.72
N LEU A 74 -3.08 1.47 10.53
CA LEU A 74 -4.03 1.02 11.54
C LEU A 74 -5.26 0.38 10.92
N LEU A 75 -5.80 0.96 9.84
CA LEU A 75 -6.93 0.38 9.10
C LEU A 75 -6.56 -0.98 8.49
N GLU A 76 -5.40 -1.10 7.86
CA GLU A 76 -4.90 -2.37 7.30
C GLU A 76 -4.74 -3.44 8.39
N ARG A 77 -4.25 -3.04 9.58
CA ARG A 77 -4.14 -3.95 10.73
C ARG A 77 -5.51 -4.38 11.26
N ILE A 78 -6.50 -3.48 11.32
CA ILE A 78 -7.86 -3.81 11.72
C ILE A 78 -8.49 -4.79 10.72
N GLU A 79 -8.40 -4.51 9.41
CA GLU A 79 -8.89 -5.39 8.34
C GLU A 79 -8.30 -6.81 8.47
N SER A 80 -6.98 -6.91 8.70
CA SER A 80 -6.29 -8.19 8.92
C SER A 80 -6.76 -8.94 10.17
N LEU A 81 -7.02 -8.22 11.27
CA LEU A 81 -7.54 -8.82 12.50
C LEU A 81 -8.98 -9.31 12.34
N GLU A 82 -9.82 -8.53 11.65
CA GLU A 82 -11.20 -8.94 11.35
C GLU A 82 -11.24 -10.17 10.44
N ASP A 83 -10.36 -10.26 9.44
CA ASP A 83 -10.23 -11.45 8.59
C ASP A 83 -9.83 -12.70 9.38
N GLN A 84 -8.91 -12.56 10.33
CA GLN A 84 -8.53 -13.67 11.22
C GLN A 84 -9.69 -14.12 12.11
N ILE A 85 -10.48 -13.18 12.64
CA ILE A 85 -11.66 -13.50 13.44
C ILE A 85 -12.69 -14.25 12.58
N ARG A 86 -13.02 -13.75 11.38
CA ARG A 86 -13.94 -14.42 10.45
C ARG A 86 -13.50 -15.86 10.14
N GLN A 87 -12.22 -16.07 9.87
CA GLN A 87 -11.68 -17.42 9.61
C GLN A 87 -11.83 -18.36 10.81
N LEU A 88 -11.69 -17.86 12.04
CA LEU A 88 -11.86 -18.65 13.26
C LEU A 88 -13.33 -18.97 13.54
N GLU A 89 -14.24 -18.04 13.26
CA GLU A 89 -15.68 -18.25 13.38
C GLU A 89 -16.20 -19.25 12.35
N ASP A 90 -15.74 -19.18 11.10
CA ASP A 90 -16.15 -20.09 10.02
C ASP A 90 -15.61 -21.53 10.19
N SER A 91 -14.56 -21.70 10.99
CA SER A 91 -13.94 -23.01 11.28
C SER A 91 -14.63 -23.79 12.42
N ARG A 92 -15.71 -23.26 12.99
CA ARG A 92 -16.42 -23.82 14.15
C ARG A 92 -17.80 -24.36 13.79
#